data_AF-A0A9D5YSQ6-F1
#
_entry.id   AF-A0A9D5YSQ6-F1
#
_cell.length_a   1.000
_cell.length_b   1.000
_cell.length_c   1.000
_cell.angle_alpha   90.00
_cell.angle_beta   90.00
_cell.angle_gamma   90.00
#
_symmetry.space_group_name_H-M   'P 1'
#
loop_
_entity.id
_entity.type
_entity.pdbx_description
1 polymer ?
#
loop_
_entity_poly.entity_id
_entity_poly.type
_entity_poly.pdbx_seq_one_letter_code
_entity_poly.pdbx_strand_id
1 'polypeptide(L)' 'MKTVLMIAAALPFALGLAVMPEPTNAQPVTVDQAIEHGGGCRKSSPPGQCCHMDRKAGTVHCH' A
#
# COMPACT_ATOMS: atom_id res chain seq x y z
N MET A 1 24.16 30.72 33.22
CA MET A 1 22.93 29.87 33.16
C MET A 1 21.91 30.41 32.16
N LYS A 2 21.54 31.72 32.22
CA LYS A 2 20.59 32.36 31.28
C LYS A 2 21.04 32.33 29.81
N THR A 3 22.34 32.43 29.56
CA THR A 3 22.94 32.49 28.22
C THR A 3 22.97 31.14 27.50
N VAL A 4 23.06 30.04 28.24
CA VAL A 4 23.05 28.67 27.67
C VAL A 4 21.66 28.32 27.13
N LEU A 5 20.59 28.82 27.77
CA LEU A 5 19.21 28.57 27.35
C LEU A 5 18.86 29.27 26.01
N MET A 6 19.47 30.42 25.72
CA MET A 6 19.17 31.19 24.51
C MET A 6 19.83 30.62 23.25
N ILE A 7 20.96 29.93 23.40
CA ILE A 7 21.69 29.32 22.27
C ILE A 7 20.95 28.08 21.75
N ALA A 8 20.29 27.32 22.62
CA ALA A 8 19.57 26.10 22.25
C ALA A 8 18.34 26.35 21.35
N ALA A 9 17.72 27.54 21.43
CA ALA A 9 16.52 27.86 20.67
C ALA A 9 16.79 28.43 19.27
N ALA A 10 17.96 29.02 19.03
CA ALA A 10 18.28 29.70 17.75
C ALA A 10 19.00 28.79 16.73
N LEU A 11 19.64 27.72 17.20
CA LEU A 11 20.42 26.81 16.36
C LEU A 11 19.62 26.03 15.29
N PRO A 12 18.36 25.57 15.53
CA PRO A 12 17.65 24.79 14.51
C PRO A 12 17.13 25.65 13.34
N PHE A 13 16.96 26.96 13.51
CA PHE A 13 16.47 27.86 12.46
C PHE A 13 17.54 28.18 11.40
N ALA A 14 18.82 28.24 11.80
CA ALA A 14 19.94 28.54 10.90
C ALA A 14 20.34 27.35 10.01
N LEU A 15 20.03 26.12 10.42
CA LEU A 15 20.37 24.90 9.67
C LEU A 15 19.31 24.45 8.66
N GLY A 16 18.20 25.19 8.51
CA GLY A 16 17.19 24.88 7.50
C GLY A 16 16.54 23.50 7.68
N LEU A 17 16.52 22.97 8.91
CA LEU A 17 15.81 21.73 9.25
C LEU A 17 14.30 22.01 9.25
N ALA A 18 13.72 22.09 8.05
CA ALA A 18 12.28 22.09 7.88
C ALA A 18 11.76 20.70 8.30
N VAL A 19 11.11 20.65 9.46
CA VAL A 19 10.33 19.48 9.89
C VAL A 19 9.14 19.38 8.95
N MET A 20 9.27 18.54 7.92
CA MET A 20 8.13 18.18 7.09
C MET A 20 7.24 17.27 7.92
N PRO A 21 5.93 17.53 8.02
CA PRO A 21 5.02 16.59 8.62
C PRO A 21 5.07 15.29 7.81
N GLU A 22 5.49 14.21 8.47
CA GLU A 22 5.43 12.87 7.89
C GLU A 22 3.95 12.57 7.60
N PRO A 23 3.59 12.16 6.37
CA PRO A 23 2.23 11.74 6.08
C PRO A 23 1.93 10.52 6.94
N THR A 24 1.23 10.77 8.07
CA THR A 24 0.75 9.69 8.92
C THR A 24 -0.22 8.86 8.08
N ASN A 25 0.08 7.58 7.94
CA ASN A 25 -0.88 6.57 7.51
C ASN A 25 -1.20 6.51 6.01
N ALA A 26 -0.18 6.42 5.14
CA ALA A 26 -0.35 5.67 3.90
C ALA A 26 -0.18 4.16 4.18
N GLN A 27 -1.12 3.57 4.92
CA GLN A 27 -1.21 2.11 4.94
C GLN A 27 -1.59 1.64 3.54
N PRO A 28 -0.95 0.59 3.00
CA PRO A 28 -1.46 -0.06 1.81
C PRO A 28 -2.84 -0.59 2.18
N VAL A 29 -3.88 0.09 1.73
CA VAL A 29 -5.23 -0.43 1.83
C VAL A 29 -5.25 -1.61 0.88
N THR A 30 -4.98 -2.80 1.40
CA THR A 30 -5.40 -4.05 0.78
C THR A 30 -6.91 -4.03 0.86
N VAL A 31 -7.53 -3.29 -0.06
CA VAL A 31 -8.93 -3.53 -0.40
C VAL A 31 -8.91 -4.98 -0.84
N ASP A 32 -9.44 -5.86 0.00
CA ASP A 32 -9.81 -7.20 -0.42
C ASP A 32 -10.86 -6.97 -1.49
N GLN A 33 -10.40 -6.81 -2.73
CA GLN A 33 -11.27 -6.79 -3.89
C GLN A 33 -11.80 -8.21 -3.91
N ALA A 34 -12.92 -8.42 -3.22
CA ALA A 34 -13.78 -9.55 -3.47
C ALA A 34 -14.14 -9.44 -4.95
N ILE A 35 -13.27 -10.02 -5.79
CA ILE A 35 -13.51 -10.15 -7.22
C ILE A 35 -14.82 -10.96 -7.24
N GLU A 36 -15.88 -10.37 -7.75
CA GLU A 36 -17.17 -11.06 -7.88
C GLU A 36 -17.02 -12.08 -9.00
N HIS A 37 -16.49 -13.25 -8.61
CA HIS A 37 -16.36 -14.41 -9.45
C HIS A 37 -17.77 -14.95 -9.71
N GLY A 38 -18.42 -14.53 -10.80
CA GLY A 38 -19.56 -15.27 -11.33
C GLY A 38 -19.17 -16.75 -11.41
N GLY A 39 -20.02 -17.67 -10.93
CA GLY A 39 -19.68 -19.03 -10.46
C GLY A 39 -18.96 -20.02 -11.39
N GLY A 40 -18.31 -19.57 -12.47
CA GLY A 40 -17.44 -20.34 -13.35
C GLY A 40 -15.96 -20.44 -12.92
N CYS A 41 -15.49 -19.66 -11.95
CA CYS A 41 -14.08 -19.74 -11.54
C CYS A 41 -13.72 -21.08 -10.90
N ARG A 42 -12.52 -21.58 -11.20
CA ARG A 42 -12.01 -22.81 -10.58
C ARG A 42 -11.70 -22.56 -9.11
N LYS A 43 -12.08 -23.51 -8.25
CA LYS A 43 -11.73 -23.51 -6.82
C LYS A 43 -10.22 -23.54 -6.57
N SER A 44 -9.45 -24.05 -7.52
CA SER A 44 -7.98 -24.15 -7.46
C SER A 44 -7.26 -22.95 -8.07
N SER A 45 -7.94 -21.81 -8.26
CA SER A 45 -7.29 -20.63 -8.83
C SER A 45 -6.27 -20.05 -7.84
N PRO A 46 -5.13 -19.50 -8.32
CA PRO A 46 -4.16 -18.84 -7.45
C PRO A 46 -4.76 -17.64 -6.71
N PRO A 47 -4.20 -17.23 -5.56
CA PRO A 47 -4.64 -16.03 -4.86
C PRO A 47 -4.61 -14.80 -5.79
N GLY A 48 -5.70 -14.04 -5.82
CA GLY A 48 -5.84 -12.84 -6.64
C GLY A 48 -6.09 -13.08 -8.13
N GLN A 49 -6.30 -14.32 -8.57
CA GLN A 49 -6.69 -14.63 -9.96
C GLN A 49 -7.91 -15.54 -10.03
N CYS A 50 -8.78 -15.30 -11.02
CA CYS A 50 -9.82 -16.24 -11.44
C CYS A 50 -9.34 -17.04 -12.64
N CYS A 51 -9.21 -18.36 -12.51
CA CYS A 51 -8.97 -19.22 -13.67
C CYS A 51 -10.23 -19.97 -14.10
N HIS A 52 -10.48 -20.06 -15.41
CA HIS A 52 -11.61 -20.78 -16.00
C HIS A 52 -11.14 -21.79 -17.05
N MET A 53 -11.79 -22.95 -17.10
CA MET A 53 -11.53 -23.98 -18.12
C MET A 53 -12.46 -23.77 -19.31
N ASP A 54 -11.91 -23.37 -20.46
CA ASP A 54 -12.64 -23.43 -21.72
C ASP A 54 -12.71 -24.89 -22.18
N ARG A 55 -13.87 -25.53 -22.01
CA ARG A 55 -14.07 -26.93 -22.42
C ARG A 55 -14.05 -27.13 -23.94
N LYS A 56 -14.34 -26.08 -24.71
CA LYS A 56 -14.33 -26.14 -26.17
C LYS A 56 -12.90 -26.10 -26.70
N ALA A 57 -12.07 -25.22 -26.14
CA ALA A 57 -10.66 -25.10 -26.50
C ALA A 57 -9.75 -26.10 -25.77
N GLY A 58 -10.20 -26.66 -24.64
CA GLY A 58 -9.40 -27.54 -23.79
C GLY A 58 -8.29 -26.81 -23.03
N THR A 59 -8.42 -25.49 -22.84
CA THR A 59 -7.38 -24.66 -22.23
C THR A 59 -7.89 -23.90 -21.01
N VAL A 60 -6.97 -23.59 -20.09
CA VAL A 60 -7.25 -22.74 -18.93
C VAL A 60 -6.80 -21.33 -19.24
N HIS A 61 -7.68 -20.36 -19.01
CA HIS A 61 -7.32 -18.95 -19.00
C HIS A 61 -7.48 -18.40 -17.57
N CYS A 62 -6.65 -17.43 -17.18
CA CYS A 62 -6.73 -16.75 -15.89
C CYS A 62 -6.88 -15.24 -16.09
N HIS A 63 -7.56 -14.59 -15.16
CA HIS A 63 -7.79 -13.15 -15.06
C HIS A 63 -7.35 -12.64 -13.69
#